data_AF-A0A524L4V5-F1
#
_entry.id   AF-A0A524L4V5-F1
#
_cell.length_a   1.000
_cell.length_b   1.000
_cell.length_c   1.000
_cell.angle_alpha   90.00
_cell.angle_beta   90.00
_cell.angle_gamma   90.00
#
_symmetry.space_group_name_H-M   'P 1'
#
loop_
_entity.id
_entity.type
_entity.pdbx_description
1 polymer ?
#
loop_
_entity_poly.entity_id
_entity_poly.type
_entity_poly.pdbx_seq_one_letter_code
_entity_poly.pdbx_strand_id
1 'polypeptide(L)'
;VLFENYNAGMTSPDDLLTEMRPYLNQHFRPEFLGRIKPIIFLPLAADVMHKIVQLKLDRLAKRLKDNQKLEVAFSKAVMEEIVSACTRAETGARNIDAIVDRTIVPEVSSQLLGFMAEGKSPSKLTVTKSKQGKFEYKFV
;
A
#
# COMPACT_ATOMS: atom_id res chain seq x y z
N VAL A 1 -7.73 22.98 -2.12
CA VAL A 1 -8.84 23.38 -1.24
C VAL A 1 -9.22 22.31 -0.23
N LEU A 2 -9.94 21.22 -0.58
CA LEU A 2 -10.41 20.24 0.43
C LEU A 2 -9.28 19.51 1.17
N PHE A 3 -8.25 19.06 0.46
CA PHE A 3 -7.06 18.46 1.07
C PHE A 3 -6.29 19.47 1.93
N GLU A 4 -6.28 20.75 1.56
CA GLU A 4 -5.62 21.81 2.34
C GLU A 4 -6.40 22.09 3.63
N ASN A 5 -7.73 22.18 3.55
CA ASN A 5 -8.60 22.35 4.72
C ASN A 5 -8.49 21.14 5.67
N TYR A 6 -8.41 19.93 5.12
CA TYR A 6 -8.14 18.72 5.90
C TYR A 6 -6.79 18.80 6.62
N ASN A 7 -5.72 19.17 5.90
CA ASN A 7 -4.38 19.33 6.48
C ASN A 7 -4.31 20.50 7.49
N ALA A 8 -5.19 21.49 7.37
CA ALA A 8 -5.34 22.60 8.32
C ALA A 8 -6.16 22.23 9.58
N GLY A 9 -6.63 20.98 9.69
CA GLY A 9 -7.28 20.44 10.88
C GLY A 9 -8.79 20.17 10.74
N MET A 10 -9.41 20.47 9.59
CA MET A 10 -10.81 20.13 9.33
C MET A 10 -10.96 18.63 9.02
N THR A 11 -11.11 17.84 10.08
CA THR A 11 -11.17 16.36 9.98
C THR A 11 -12.60 15.80 10.10
N SER A 12 -13.59 16.63 10.42
CA SER A 12 -15.00 16.25 10.48
C SER A 12 -15.55 15.97 9.07
N PRO A 13 -16.11 14.78 8.81
CA PRO A 13 -16.75 14.47 7.53
C PRO A 13 -17.89 15.43 7.15
N ASP A 14 -18.67 15.89 8.13
CA ASP A 14 -19.81 16.78 7.89
C ASP A 14 -19.36 18.20 7.53
N ASP A 15 -18.27 18.68 8.13
CA ASP A 15 -17.69 19.99 7.82
C ASP A 15 -17.07 19.96 6.41
N LEU A 16 -16.33 18.90 6.09
CA LEU A 16 -15.79 18.69 4.74
C LEU A 16 -16.90 18.57 3.70
N LEU A 17 -18.00 17.88 4.01
CA LEU A 17 -19.15 17.78 3.10
C LEU A 17 -19.82 19.15 2.86
N THR A 18 -19.86 19.99 3.89
CA THR A 18 -20.38 21.37 3.79
C THR A 18 -19.50 22.20 2.86
N GLU A 19 -18.17 22.12 3.01
CA GLU A 19 -17.20 22.76 2.11
C GLU A 19 -17.28 22.20 0.68
N MET A 20 -17.62 20.92 0.50
CA MET A 20 -17.82 20.31 -0.83
C MET A 20 -19.10 20.75 -1.53
N ARG A 21 -20.10 21.22 -0.78
CA ARG A 21 -21.46 21.45 -1.28
C ARG A 21 -21.55 22.44 -2.44
N PRO A 22 -20.82 23.58 -2.46
CA PRO A 22 -20.77 24.48 -3.62
C PRO A 22 -20.25 23.78 -4.88
N TYR A 23 -19.24 22.93 -4.76
CA TYR A 23 -18.68 22.17 -5.89
C TYR A 23 -19.66 21.10 -6.38
N LEU A 24 -20.34 20.40 -5.47
CA LEU A 24 -21.37 19.41 -5.85
C LEU A 24 -22.53 20.06 -6.61
N ASN A 25 -22.98 21.25 -6.19
CA ASN A 25 -24.06 21.98 -6.85
C ASN A 25 -23.71 22.46 -8.27
N GLN A 26 -22.42 22.61 -8.61
CA GLN A 26 -21.98 22.97 -9.97
C GLN A 26 -22.14 21.80 -10.96
N HIS A 27 -22.06 20.56 -10.48
CA HIS A 27 -22.08 19.37 -11.33
C HIS A 27 -23.40 18.58 -11.25
N PHE A 28 -24.10 18.64 -10.13
CA PHE A 28 -25.30 17.86 -9.88
C PHE A 28 -26.51 18.76 -9.60
N ARG A 29 -27.65 18.38 -10.18
CA ARG A 29 -28.94 19.04 -9.94
C ARG A 29 -29.39 18.82 -8.47
N PRO A 30 -30.01 19.81 -7.82
CA PRO A 30 -30.48 19.69 -6.43
C PRO A 30 -31.40 18.48 -6.17
N GLU A 31 -32.21 18.09 -7.15
CA GLU A 31 -33.13 16.95 -7.09
C GLU A 31 -32.40 15.62 -6.95
N PHE A 32 -31.20 15.50 -7.53
CA PHE A 32 -30.34 14.34 -7.37
C PHE A 32 -29.65 14.37 -6.00
N LEU A 33 -29.07 15.52 -5.63
CA LEU A 33 -28.37 15.70 -4.36
C LEU A 33 -29.28 15.46 -3.15
N GLY A 34 -30.57 15.81 -3.25
CA GLY A 34 -31.57 15.55 -2.20
C GLY A 34 -31.95 14.08 -2.01
N ARG A 35 -31.59 13.19 -2.94
CA ARG A 35 -31.91 11.75 -2.90
C ARG A 35 -30.70 10.86 -2.57
N ILE A 36 -29.51 11.44 -2.44
CA ILE A 36 -28.28 10.70 -2.13
C ILE A 36 -27.77 11.07 -0.74
N LYS A 37 -27.03 10.14 -0.13
CA LYS A 37 -26.26 10.41 1.09
C LYS A 37 -24.77 10.30 0.75
N PRO A 38 -24.06 11.42 0.57
CA PRO A 38 -22.63 11.41 0.34
C PRO A 38 -21.89 10.79 1.53
N ILE A 39 -20.86 9.98 1.25
CA ILE A 39 -19.95 9.43 2.27
C ILE A 39 -18.55 9.97 1.94
N ILE A 40 -17.95 10.66 2.91
CA ILE A 40 -16.60 11.20 2.76
C ILE A 40 -15.58 10.15 3.22
N PHE A 41 -14.71 9.74 2.31
CA PHE A 41 -13.56 8.90 2.63
C PHE A 41 -12.39 9.79 3.00
N LEU A 42 -11.92 9.67 4.25
CA LEU A 42 -10.76 10.41 4.73
C LEU A 42 -9.45 9.75 4.29
N PRO A 43 -8.34 10.52 4.21
CA PRO A 43 -7.01 9.96 4.05
C PRO A 43 -6.71 8.88 5.10
N LEU A 44 -6.00 7.84 4.70
CA LEU A 44 -5.66 6.74 5.58
C LEU A 44 -4.68 7.18 6.67
N ALA A 45 -5.03 6.90 7.92
CA ALA A 45 -4.10 7.04 9.04
C ALA A 45 -2.92 6.07 8.90
N ALA A 46 -1.76 6.45 9.48
CA ALA A 46 -0.53 5.69 9.35
C ALA A 46 -0.63 4.26 9.90
N ASP A 47 -1.38 4.06 11.00
CA ASP A 47 -1.62 2.75 11.60
C ASP A 47 -2.46 1.83 10.69
N VAL A 48 -3.45 2.40 10.00
CA VAL A 48 -4.25 1.69 9.00
C VAL A 48 -3.38 1.34 7.80
N MET A 49 -2.50 2.25 7.37
CA MET A 49 -1.53 2.00 6.29
C MET A 49 -0.62 0.82 6.62
N HIS A 50 -0.11 0.75 7.86
CA HIS A 50 0.68 -0.38 8.34
C HIS A 50 -0.08 -1.71 8.22
N LYS A 51 -1.36 -1.75 8.62
CA LYS A 51 -2.20 -2.95 8.51
C LYS A 51 -2.40 -3.36 7.06
N ILE A 52 -2.59 -2.40 6.15
CA ILE A 52 -2.76 -2.69 4.71
C ILE A 52 -1.48 -3.28 4.13
N VAL A 53 -0.32 -2.70 4.45
CA VAL A 53 0.99 -3.23 4.02
C VAL A 53 1.20 -4.65 4.55
N GLN A 54 0.93 -4.88 5.83
CA GLN A 54 1.00 -6.22 6.44
C GLN A 54 0.14 -7.22 5.67
N LEU A 55 -1.15 -6.90 5.45
CA LEU A 55 -2.07 -7.77 4.70
C LEU A 55 -1.58 -8.07 3.28
N LYS A 56 -0.97 -7.11 2.61
CA LYS A 56 -0.42 -7.29 1.25
C LYS A 56 0.79 -8.21 1.25
N LEU A 57 1.73 -8.01 2.18
CA LEU A 57 2.92 -8.85 2.30
C LEU A 57 2.57 -10.28 2.74
N ASP A 58 1.59 -10.44 3.64
CA ASP A 58 1.12 -11.76 4.07
C ASP A 58 0.48 -12.54 2.92
N ARG A 59 -0.32 -11.87 2.08
CA ARG A 59 -0.87 -12.49 0.86
C ARG A 59 0.22 -12.91 -0.10
N LEU A 60 1.26 -12.09 -0.26
CA LEU A 60 2.41 -12.43 -1.10
C LEU A 60 3.17 -13.64 -0.54
N ALA A 61 3.49 -13.64 0.77
CA ALA A 61 4.15 -14.74 1.44
C ALA A 61 3.34 -16.04 1.31
N LYS A 62 2.02 -15.97 1.53
CA LYS A 62 1.12 -17.10 1.35
C LYS A 62 1.16 -17.63 -0.09
N ARG A 63 1.06 -16.76 -1.10
CA ARG A 63 1.12 -17.16 -2.51
C ARG A 63 2.44 -17.86 -2.85
N LEU A 64 3.56 -17.37 -2.33
CA LEU A 64 4.88 -17.97 -2.56
C LEU A 64 5.02 -19.32 -1.85
N LYS A 65 4.47 -19.46 -0.64
CA LYS A 65 4.41 -20.74 0.06
C LYS A 65 3.55 -21.77 -0.67
N ASP A 66 2.36 -21.38 -1.11
CA ASP A 66 1.40 -22.28 -1.75
C ASP A 66 1.89 -22.75 -3.14
N ASN A 67 2.46 -21.84 -3.93
CA ASN A 67 2.86 -22.15 -5.32
C ASN A 67 4.29 -22.69 -5.45
N GLN A 68 5.22 -22.25 -4.60
CA GLN A 68 6.65 -22.52 -4.74
C GLN A 68 7.25 -23.24 -3.52
N LYS A 69 6.45 -23.56 -2.49
CA LYS A 69 6.90 -24.12 -1.21
C LYS A 69 7.97 -23.27 -0.52
N LEU A 70 8.01 -21.97 -0.82
CA LEU A 70 8.98 -21.02 -0.30
C LEU A 70 8.40 -20.29 0.91
N GLU A 71 9.02 -20.47 2.07
CA GLU A 71 8.63 -19.70 3.26
C GLU A 71 9.22 -18.30 3.22
N VAL A 72 8.39 -17.26 3.32
CA VAL A 72 8.82 -15.87 3.19
C VAL A 72 8.62 -15.11 4.49
N ALA A 73 9.66 -14.40 4.92
CA ALA A 73 9.61 -13.50 6.06
C ALA A 73 10.06 -12.09 5.65
N PHE A 74 9.25 -11.09 5.98
CA PHE A 74 9.57 -9.67 5.78
C PHE A 74 10.02 -9.06 7.11
N SER A 75 11.12 -8.32 7.11
CA SER A 75 11.55 -7.60 8.30
C SER A 75 10.68 -6.37 8.55
N LYS A 76 10.66 -5.91 9.82
CA LYS A 76 9.93 -4.68 10.18
C LYS A 76 10.39 -3.45 9.38
N ALA A 77 11.69 -3.38 9.07
CA ALA A 77 12.26 -2.28 8.29
C ALA A 77 11.73 -2.22 6.84
N VAL A 78 11.37 -3.37 6.25
CA VAL A 78 10.73 -3.42 4.93
C VAL A 78 9.34 -2.80 5.01
N MET A 79 8.56 -3.17 6.02
CA MET A 79 7.22 -2.62 6.23
C MET A 79 7.25 -1.11 6.47
N GLU A 80 8.16 -0.65 7.33
CA GLU A 80 8.33 0.79 7.62
C GLU A 80 8.74 1.58 6.39
N GLU A 81 9.59 1.03 5.50
CA GLU A 81 9.95 1.69 4.24
C GLU A 81 8.76 1.81 3.29
N ILE A 82 7.97 0.74 3.13
CA ILE A 82 6.78 0.78 2.25
C ILE A 82 5.79 1.82 2.76
N VAL A 83 5.52 1.86 4.07
CA VAL A 83 4.63 2.86 4.67
C VAL A 83 5.18 4.28 4.46
N SER A 84 6.46 4.50 4.74
CA SER A 84 7.11 5.81 4.56
C SER A 84 7.04 6.28 3.10
N ALA A 85 7.27 5.39 2.13
CA ALA A 85 7.15 5.70 0.71
C ALA A 85 5.70 6.05 0.31
N CYS A 86 4.69 5.42 0.91
CA CYS A 86 3.29 5.71 0.64
C CYS A 86 2.82 7.05 1.24
N THR A 87 3.41 7.48 2.35
CA THR A 87 3.10 8.79 2.95
C THR A 87 3.71 9.95 2.14
N ARG A 88 4.89 9.74 1.52
CA ARG A 88 5.55 10.77 0.68
C ARG A 88 4.88 10.98 -0.67
N ALA A 89 4.39 9.91 -1.28
CA ALA A 89 3.67 9.98 -2.53
C ALA A 89 2.20 10.25 -2.21
N GLU A 90 1.70 11.46 -2.49
CA GLU A 90 0.29 11.89 -2.25
C GLU A 90 -0.80 11.00 -2.90
N THR A 91 -0.41 9.89 -3.51
CA THR A 91 -1.24 8.82 -4.09
C THR A 91 -1.83 7.83 -3.07
N GLY A 92 -1.47 7.95 -1.78
CA GLY A 92 -1.99 7.10 -0.71
C GLY A 92 -1.65 5.62 -0.87
N ALA A 93 -2.58 4.73 -0.49
CA ALA A 93 -2.35 3.28 -0.51
C ALA A 93 -2.10 2.67 -1.90
N ARG A 94 -2.37 3.40 -3.00
CA ARG A 94 -2.05 2.92 -4.36
C ARG A 94 -0.54 2.74 -4.55
N ASN A 95 0.28 3.48 -3.81
CA ASN A 95 1.73 3.32 -3.86
C ASN A 95 2.19 1.98 -3.26
N ILE A 96 1.40 1.37 -2.36
CA ILE A 96 1.70 0.03 -1.81
C ILE A 96 1.73 -0.98 -2.95
N ASP A 97 0.71 -0.97 -3.80
CA ASP A 97 0.59 -1.91 -4.92
C ASP A 97 1.73 -1.71 -5.91
N ALA A 98 2.12 -0.46 -6.17
CA ALA A 98 3.28 -0.18 -7.01
C ALA A 98 4.57 -0.81 -6.43
N ILE A 99 4.85 -0.62 -5.14
CA ILE A 99 6.08 -1.15 -4.52
C ILE A 99 6.03 -2.69 -4.45
N VAL A 100 4.92 -3.26 -4.00
CA VAL A 100 4.80 -4.72 -3.85
C VAL A 100 4.81 -5.41 -5.21
N ASP A 101 3.93 -5.00 -6.14
CA ASP A 101 3.73 -5.72 -7.40
C ASP A 101 4.76 -5.35 -8.48
N ARG A 102 5.35 -4.15 -8.44
CA ARG A 102 6.34 -3.70 -9.45
C ARG A 102 7.79 -3.74 -8.98
N THR A 103 8.05 -3.88 -7.67
CA THR A 103 9.41 -3.98 -7.15
C THR A 103 9.66 -5.32 -6.48
N ILE A 104 8.94 -5.62 -5.39
CA ILE A 104 9.22 -6.83 -4.59
C ILE A 104 8.92 -8.10 -5.40
N VAL A 105 7.74 -8.20 -6.01
CA VAL A 105 7.34 -9.41 -6.76
C VAL A 105 8.29 -9.71 -7.93
N PRO A 106 8.65 -8.75 -8.81
CA PRO A 106 9.59 -9.00 -9.89
C PRO A 106 11.00 -9.39 -9.41
N GLU A 107 11.52 -8.73 -8.38
CA GLU A 107 12.86 -9.04 -7.85
C GLU A 107 12.92 -10.43 -7.22
N VAL A 108 11.90 -10.82 -6.45
CA VAL A 108 11.78 -12.18 -5.90
C VAL A 108 11.68 -13.22 -7.02
N SER A 109 10.86 -12.95 -8.04
CA SER A 109 10.64 -13.88 -9.16
C SER A 109 11.92 -14.09 -9.95
N SER A 110 12.65 -13.02 -10.27
CA SER A 110 13.92 -13.07 -11.00
C SER A 110 14.97 -13.90 -10.26
N GLN A 111 15.13 -13.66 -8.96
CA GLN A 111 16.10 -14.42 -8.16
C GLN A 111 15.71 -15.88 -7.99
N LEU A 112 14.42 -16.16 -7.74
CA LEU A 112 13.93 -17.53 -7.61
C LEU A 112 14.16 -18.33 -8.90
N LEU A 113 13.88 -17.75 -10.06
CA LEU A 113 14.16 -18.37 -11.37
C LEU A 113 15.66 -18.64 -11.56
N GLY A 114 16.54 -17.75 -11.08
CA GLY A 114 17.98 -17.97 -11.06
C GLY A 114 18.39 -19.22 -10.28
N PHE A 115 17.86 -19.40 -9.07
CA PHE A 115 18.10 -20.63 -8.28
C PHE A 115 17.58 -21.87 -9.00
N MET A 116 16.40 -21.81 -9.61
CA MET A 116 15.83 -22.93 -10.35
C MET A 116 16.68 -23.31 -11.57
N ALA A 117 17.25 -22.33 -12.28
CA ALA A 117 18.18 -22.58 -13.39
C ALA A 117 19.46 -23.29 -12.94
N GLU A 118 19.91 -23.05 -11.71
CA GLU A 118 21.03 -23.75 -11.08
C GLU A 118 20.63 -25.11 -10.46
N GLY A 119 19.38 -25.55 -10.62
CA GLY A 119 18.86 -26.78 -10.02
C GLY A 119 18.65 -26.69 -8.50
N LYS A 120 18.70 -25.50 -7.92
CA LYS A 120 18.49 -25.25 -6.49
C LYS A 120 17.03 -24.89 -6.22
N SER A 121 16.50 -25.38 -5.10
CA SER A 121 15.15 -25.07 -4.63
C SER A 121 15.23 -24.49 -3.22
N PRO A 122 15.34 -23.16 -3.07
CA PRO A 122 15.41 -22.55 -1.76
C PRO A 122 14.10 -22.80 -1.01
N SER A 123 14.23 -23.06 0.28
CA SER A 123 13.10 -23.35 1.17
C SER A 123 12.63 -22.11 1.91
N LYS A 124 13.50 -21.11 2.08
CA LYS A 124 13.22 -19.89 2.82
C LYS A 124 13.76 -18.65 2.13
N LEU A 125 12.98 -17.57 2.17
CA LEU A 125 13.35 -16.23 1.75
C LEU A 125 13.16 -15.26 2.92
N THR A 126 14.19 -14.51 3.24
CA THR A 126 14.09 -13.37 4.15
C THR A 126 14.32 -12.09 3.38
N VAL A 127 13.38 -11.15 3.47
CA VAL A 127 13.46 -9.83 2.83
C VAL A 127 13.79 -8.80 3.90
N THR A 128 14.91 -8.09 3.72
CA THR A 128 15.40 -7.05 4.63
C THR A 128 15.58 -5.72 3.89
N LYS A 129 15.84 -4.66 4.65
CA LYS A 129 16.21 -3.35 4.12
C LYS A 129 17.70 -3.12 4.34
N SER A 130 18.43 -2.78 3.29
CA SER A 130 19.84 -2.40 3.39
C SER A 130 20.01 -1.00 3.98
N LYS A 131 21.23 -0.68 4.42
CA LYS A 131 21.59 0.68 4.87
C LYS A 131 21.43 1.75 3.77
N GLN A 132 21.39 1.34 2.49
CA GLN A 132 21.21 2.22 1.33
C GLN A 132 19.74 2.38 0.93
N GLY A 133 18.80 1.81 1.69
CA GLY A 133 17.36 1.91 1.41
C GLY A 133 16.85 0.95 0.32
N LYS A 134 17.69 0.02 -0.15
CA LYS A 134 17.27 -1.02 -1.11
C LYS A 134 16.77 -2.26 -0.37
N PHE A 135 15.89 -3.02 -1.02
CA PHE A 135 15.49 -4.34 -0.52
C PHE A 135 16.59 -5.36 -0.77
N GLU A 136 16.89 -6.16 0.24
CA GLU A 136 17.83 -7.28 0.18
C GLU A 136 17.07 -8.59 0.36
N TYR A 137 17.45 -9.58 -0.44
CA TYR A 137 16.78 -10.87 -0.51
C TYR A 137 17.79 -11.96 -0.15
N LYS A 138 17.51 -12.68 0.94
CA LYS A 138 18.35 -13.79 1.39
C LYS A 138 17.59 -15.09 1.26
N PHE A 139 18.02 -15.92 0.31
CA PHE A 139 17.52 -17.27 0.10
C PHE A 139 18.35 -18.28 0.88
N VAL A 140 17.70 -19.31 1.42
CA VAL A 140 18.29 -20.46 2.14
C VAL A 140 17.74 -21.76 1.59
#